data_AF-A0A926X5K7-F1
#
_entry.id   AF-A0A926X5K7-F1
#
_cell.length_a   1.000
_cell.length_b   1.000
_cell.length_c   1.000
_cell.angle_alpha   90.00
_cell.angle_beta   90.00
_cell.angle_gamma   90.00
#
_symmetry.space_group_name_H-M   'P 1'
#
loop_
_entity.id
_entity.type
_entity.pdbx_description
1 polymer ?
#
loop_
_entity_poly.entity_id
_entity_poly.type
_entity_poly.pdbx_seq_one_letter_code
_entity_poly.pdbx_strand_id
1 'polypeptide(L)'
;MILSMEEVRAGLDGLTLVSKITGQDVDSQSPNSTVLFLAALITVLSGVVAIDRSITDDEEQHLKTLLNAFIPPGSSIHPLMQKIIEGVEEYQMYLNPQYLSALAAPLSVSERLLMLSLGYETAAADGEVDMRERLYLQAIAHRLEVPVHHIEVLEAGFVHHDPSDSEALEEVKALLNPSLFESLDIVCVNFAKSVLAVLSPE
;
A
#
# COMPACT_ATOMS: atom_id res chain seq x y z
N MET A 1 18.14 -16.03 -5.75
CA MET A 1 17.87 -16.26 -7.19
C MET A 1 17.41 -14.92 -7.73
N ILE A 2 18.21 -14.21 -8.54
CA ILE A 2 17.82 -12.88 -9.01
C ILE A 2 16.72 -13.08 -10.07
N LEU A 3 15.51 -12.55 -9.82
CA LEU A 3 14.44 -12.50 -10.82
C LEU A 3 15.00 -11.83 -12.07
N SER A 4 15.05 -12.54 -13.19
CA SER A 4 15.62 -11.97 -14.41
C SER A 4 14.70 -10.86 -14.91
N MET A 5 15.26 -9.73 -15.37
CA MET A 5 14.46 -8.65 -15.96
C MET A 5 13.64 -9.10 -17.19
N GLU A 6 13.99 -10.23 -17.80
CA GLU A 6 13.23 -10.86 -18.89
C GLU A 6 11.91 -11.47 -18.40
N GLU A 7 11.88 -12.08 -17.21
CA GLU A 7 10.64 -12.63 -16.64
C GLU A 7 9.65 -11.52 -16.26
N VAL A 8 10.16 -10.39 -15.75
CA VAL A 8 9.32 -9.22 -15.41
C VAL A 8 8.74 -8.59 -16.69
N ARG A 9 9.49 -8.62 -17.81
CA ARG A 9 9.01 -8.17 -19.14
C ARG A 9 7.98 -9.10 -19.78
N ALA A 10 7.89 -10.36 -19.36
CA ALA A 10 7.02 -11.37 -19.98
C ALA A 10 5.56 -11.36 -19.50
N GLY A 11 5.16 -10.37 -18.68
CA GLY A 11 3.80 -10.32 -18.12
C GLY A 11 3.68 -11.18 -16.88
N LEU A 12 4.56 -10.94 -15.90
CA LEU A 12 4.54 -11.64 -14.62
C LEU A 12 3.27 -11.24 -13.87
N ASP A 13 2.37 -12.20 -13.64
CA ASP A 13 1.20 -11.98 -12.82
C ASP A 13 1.60 -11.85 -11.34
N GLY A 14 0.80 -11.11 -10.56
CA GLY A 14 1.10 -10.84 -9.16
C GLY A 14 1.23 -12.10 -8.30
N LEU A 15 0.49 -13.17 -8.60
CA LEU A 15 0.53 -14.41 -7.81
C LEU A 15 1.83 -15.17 -8.08
N THR A 16 2.25 -15.27 -9.34
CA THR A 16 3.55 -15.80 -9.74
C THR A 16 4.67 -15.01 -9.07
N LEU A 17 4.54 -13.70 -8.95
CA LEU A 17 5.52 -12.88 -8.22
C LEU A 17 5.58 -13.26 -6.74
N VAL A 18 4.43 -13.32 -6.06
CA VAL A 18 4.35 -13.71 -4.64
C VAL A 18 4.90 -15.14 -4.46
N SER A 19 4.58 -16.07 -5.35
CA SER A 19 5.10 -17.43 -5.28
C SER A 19 6.61 -17.51 -5.43
N LYS A 20 7.19 -16.69 -6.33
CA LYS A 20 8.63 -16.63 -6.53
C LYS A 20 9.36 -16.04 -5.32
N ILE A 21 8.84 -14.97 -4.70
CA ILE A 21 9.50 -14.34 -3.55
C ILE A 21 9.34 -15.17 -2.27
N THR A 22 8.21 -15.87 -2.10
CA THR A 22 7.95 -16.69 -0.90
C THR A 22 8.49 -18.13 -1.02
N GLY A 23 8.79 -18.57 -2.24
CA GLY A 23 9.11 -19.96 -2.56
C GLY A 23 7.93 -20.92 -2.31
N GLN A 24 6.70 -20.41 -2.25
CA GLN A 24 5.47 -21.17 -1.97
C GLN A 24 4.47 -21.01 -3.11
N ASP A 25 3.75 -22.07 -3.45
CA ASP A 25 2.66 -21.99 -4.42
C ASP A 25 1.42 -21.34 -3.76
N VAL A 26 1.10 -20.12 -4.17
CA VAL A 26 0.04 -19.29 -3.55
C VAL A 26 -1.34 -19.67 -4.10
N ASP A 27 -1.39 -20.34 -5.25
CA ASP A 27 -2.62 -20.64 -6.00
C ASP A 27 -3.55 -21.65 -5.28
N SER A 28 -3.07 -22.25 -4.18
CA SER A 28 -3.75 -23.33 -3.48
C SER A 28 -4.19 -23.02 -2.04
N GLN A 29 -3.85 -21.85 -1.47
CA GLN A 29 -3.98 -21.64 -0.01
C GLN A 29 -4.74 -20.38 0.47
N SER A 30 -5.22 -19.45 -0.37
CA SER A 30 -5.86 -18.22 0.14
C SER A 30 -6.80 -17.52 -0.85
N PRO A 31 -7.70 -16.62 -0.39
CA PRO A 31 -8.37 -15.68 -1.29
C PRO A 31 -7.33 -14.75 -1.91
N ASN A 32 -7.00 -15.02 -3.18
CA ASN A 32 -5.92 -14.40 -3.95
C ASN A 32 -5.88 -12.86 -3.85
N SER A 33 -7.02 -12.18 -3.70
CA SER A 33 -7.10 -10.71 -3.64
C SER A 33 -6.48 -10.12 -2.37
N THR A 34 -6.72 -10.69 -1.19
CA THR A 34 -6.19 -10.16 0.08
C THR A 34 -4.67 -10.31 0.13
N VAL A 35 -4.13 -11.44 -0.33
CA VAL A 35 -2.67 -11.65 -0.39
C VAL A 35 -2.00 -10.66 -1.34
N LEU A 36 -2.58 -10.40 -2.50
CA LEU A 36 -2.04 -9.43 -3.46
C LEU A 36 -2.14 -8.00 -2.94
N PHE A 37 -3.25 -7.65 -2.31
CA PHE A 37 -3.40 -6.34 -1.64
C PHE A 37 -2.34 -6.16 -0.56
N LEU A 38 -2.18 -7.13 0.35
CA LEU A 38 -1.19 -7.05 1.42
C LEU A 38 0.25 -7.02 0.88
N ALA A 39 0.56 -7.81 -0.14
CA ALA A 39 1.88 -7.77 -0.77
C ALA A 39 2.17 -6.41 -1.41
N ALA A 40 1.19 -5.83 -2.10
CA ALA A 40 1.31 -4.49 -2.67
C ALA A 40 1.49 -3.45 -1.55
N LEU A 41 0.67 -3.52 -0.48
CA LEU A 41 0.74 -2.63 0.67
C LEU A 41 2.10 -2.70 1.36
N ILE A 42 2.59 -3.90 1.71
CA ILE A 42 3.92 -4.11 2.29
C ILE A 42 4.99 -3.50 1.38
N THR A 43 4.89 -3.69 0.06
CA THR A 43 5.83 -3.10 -0.90
C THR A 43 5.80 -1.58 -0.86
N VAL A 44 4.62 -0.95 -0.86
CA VAL A 44 4.49 0.51 -0.79
C VAL A 44 5.11 1.03 0.50
N LEU A 45 4.67 0.50 1.65
CA LEU A 45 5.09 0.96 2.97
C LEU A 45 6.59 0.77 3.21
N SER A 46 7.15 -0.36 2.77
CA SER A 46 8.60 -0.59 2.86
C SER A 46 9.39 0.46 2.09
N GLY A 47 8.85 0.94 0.96
CA GLY A 47 9.51 2.01 0.21
C GLY A 47 9.34 3.40 0.79
N VAL A 48 8.21 3.70 1.46
CA VAL A 48 8.05 4.94 2.23
C VAL A 48 9.17 5.03 3.26
N VAL A 49 9.29 3.98 4.08
CA VAL A 49 10.29 3.90 5.15
C VAL A 49 11.73 3.78 4.61
N ALA A 50 11.95 3.25 3.40
CA ALA A 50 13.31 3.06 2.87
C ALA A 50 13.88 4.25 2.08
N ILE A 51 13.06 5.20 1.61
CA ILE A 51 13.49 6.20 0.60
C ILE A 51 14.29 7.37 1.17
N ASP A 52 14.02 7.74 2.42
CA ASP A 52 14.63 8.91 3.07
C ASP A 52 16.04 8.59 3.64
N ARG A 53 16.31 7.30 3.92
CA ARG A 53 17.48 6.73 4.63
C ARG A 53 17.61 7.22 6.09
N SER A 54 16.55 7.76 6.67
CA SER A 54 16.50 8.29 8.03
C SER A 54 15.18 7.95 8.71
N ILE A 55 14.82 6.66 8.68
CA ILE A 55 13.65 6.12 9.38
C ILE A 55 13.55 6.73 10.77
N THR A 56 12.46 7.45 11.01
CA THR A 56 12.15 7.93 12.35
C THR A 56 11.63 6.76 13.20
N ASP A 57 11.87 6.79 14.50
CA ASP A 57 11.35 5.76 15.41
C ASP A 57 9.80 5.69 15.32
N ASP A 58 9.15 6.81 14.99
CA ASP A 58 7.70 6.94 14.87
C ASP A 58 7.16 6.27 13.60
N GLU A 59 7.78 6.45 12.44
CA GLU A 59 7.44 5.75 11.19
C GLU A 59 7.63 4.23 11.32
N GLU A 60 8.75 3.78 11.92
CA GLU A 60 9.01 2.35 12.11
C GLU A 60 7.97 1.73 13.05
N GLN A 61 7.63 2.43 14.13
CA GLN A 61 6.63 1.98 15.08
C GLN A 61 5.22 2.00 14.49
N HIS A 62 4.90 3.00 13.66
CA HIS A 62 3.63 3.08 12.93
C HIS A 62 3.51 1.91 11.94
N LEU A 63 4.54 1.66 11.12
CA LEU A 63 4.60 0.53 10.20
C LEU A 63 4.39 -0.80 10.92
N LYS A 64 5.09 -1.04 12.03
CA LYS A 64 4.90 -2.25 12.85
C LYS A 64 3.48 -2.38 13.36
N THR A 65 2.88 -1.29 13.83
CA THR A 65 1.50 -1.27 14.33
C THR A 65 0.52 -1.61 13.21
N LEU A 66 0.70 -1.02 12.03
CA LEU A 66 -0.10 -1.29 10.85
C LEU A 66 -0.01 -2.75 10.41
N LEU A 67 1.21 -3.27 10.26
CA LEU A 67 1.44 -4.67 9.86
C LEU A 67 0.87 -5.65 10.88
N ASN A 68 0.97 -5.38 12.18
CA ASN A 68 0.38 -6.23 13.21
C ASN A 68 -1.16 -6.21 13.18
N ALA A 69 -1.78 -5.11 12.74
CA ALA A 69 -3.22 -5.05 12.55
C ALA A 69 -3.68 -5.94 11.39
N PHE A 70 -2.98 -5.89 10.25
CA PHE A 70 -3.29 -6.71 9.07
C PHE A 70 -2.84 -8.18 9.20
N ILE A 71 -1.77 -8.42 9.95
CA ILE A 71 -1.09 -9.71 10.05
C ILE A 71 -0.91 -10.05 11.54
N PRO A 72 -1.99 -10.36 12.28
CA PRO A 72 -1.88 -10.67 13.69
C PRO A 72 -0.98 -11.91 13.90
N PRO A 73 -0.08 -11.89 14.91
CA PRO A 73 0.72 -13.05 15.26
C PRO A 73 -0.16 -14.28 15.51
N GLY A 74 0.18 -15.41 14.88
CA GLY A 74 -0.58 -16.66 15.00
C GLY A 74 -1.80 -16.79 14.09
N SER A 75 -2.08 -15.79 13.23
CA SER A 75 -3.05 -15.96 12.13
C SER A 75 -2.53 -16.95 11.09
N SER A 76 -3.43 -17.57 10.32
CA SER A 76 -3.08 -18.53 9.26
C SER A 76 -2.27 -17.92 8.13
N ILE A 77 -2.45 -16.63 7.88
CA ILE A 77 -1.76 -15.86 6.85
C ILE A 77 -0.38 -15.34 7.31
N HIS A 78 -0.13 -15.27 8.61
CA HIS A 78 1.12 -14.74 9.17
C HIS A 78 2.40 -15.38 8.60
N PRO A 79 2.54 -16.72 8.49
CA PRO A 79 3.76 -17.32 7.94
C PRO A 79 4.02 -16.95 6.47
N LEU A 80 2.95 -16.80 5.68
CA LEU A 80 3.06 -16.38 4.28
C LEU A 80 3.50 -14.91 4.21
N MET A 81 2.88 -14.03 5.01
CA MET A 81 3.20 -12.61 4.98
C MET A 81 4.62 -12.31 5.46
N GLN A 82 5.12 -13.04 6.46
CA GLN A 82 6.52 -12.91 6.89
C GLN A 82 7.49 -13.16 5.73
N LYS A 83 7.22 -14.19 4.92
CA LYS A 83 8.02 -14.47 3.72
C LYS A 83 7.89 -13.39 2.65
N ILE A 84 6.72 -12.76 2.53
CA ILE A 84 6.54 -11.63 1.63
C ILE A 84 7.35 -10.44 2.11
N ILE A 85 7.31 -10.11 3.40
CA ILE A 85 8.12 -9.03 3.99
C ILE A 85 9.61 -9.29 3.71
N GLU A 86 10.11 -10.49 4.05
CA GLU A 86 11.49 -10.90 3.77
C GLU A 86 11.85 -10.78 2.28
N GLY A 87 10.97 -11.22 1.39
CA GLY A 87 11.19 -11.13 -0.05
C GLY A 87 11.17 -9.69 -0.58
N VAL A 88 10.26 -8.85 -0.10
CA VAL A 88 10.18 -7.43 -0.46
C VAL A 88 11.46 -6.71 -0.07
N GLU A 89 11.99 -6.99 1.12
CA GLU A 89 13.25 -6.43 1.62
C GLU A 89 14.46 -6.99 0.85
N GLU A 90 14.58 -8.31 0.72
CA GLU A 90 15.71 -8.98 0.04
C GLU A 90 15.86 -8.51 -1.41
N TYR A 91 14.75 -8.40 -2.13
CA TYR A 91 14.74 -8.00 -3.53
C TYR A 91 14.52 -6.50 -3.75
N GLN A 92 14.43 -5.72 -2.67
CA GLN A 92 14.14 -4.28 -2.68
C GLN A 92 13.01 -3.92 -3.64
N MET A 93 11.89 -4.66 -3.56
CA MET A 93 10.84 -4.62 -4.56
C MET A 93 10.25 -3.22 -4.77
N TYR A 94 10.26 -2.42 -3.70
CA TYR A 94 9.83 -1.02 -3.68
C TYR A 94 10.64 -0.10 -4.61
N LEU A 95 11.87 -0.47 -4.99
CA LEU A 95 12.68 0.29 -5.97
C LEU A 95 12.32 -0.03 -7.42
N ASN A 96 11.60 -1.12 -7.68
CA ASN A 96 11.26 -1.54 -9.03
C ASN A 96 9.75 -1.42 -9.27
N PRO A 97 9.29 -0.40 -10.00
CA PRO A 97 7.86 -0.12 -10.20
C PRO A 97 7.13 -1.23 -10.96
N GLN A 98 7.84 -2.12 -11.67
CA GLN A 98 7.19 -3.24 -12.36
C GLN A 98 6.64 -4.28 -11.39
N TYR A 99 7.29 -4.49 -10.24
CA TYR A 99 6.78 -5.42 -9.23
C TYR A 99 5.48 -4.92 -8.61
N LEU A 100 5.46 -3.64 -8.22
CA LEU A 100 4.24 -3.05 -7.68
C LEU A 100 3.12 -3.03 -8.72
N SER A 101 3.44 -2.77 -9.99
CA SER A 101 2.45 -2.85 -11.08
C SER A 101 1.84 -4.25 -11.19
N ALA A 102 2.65 -5.31 -11.06
CA ALA A 102 2.19 -6.69 -11.12
C ALA A 102 1.31 -7.06 -9.90
N LEU A 103 1.70 -6.64 -8.70
CA LEU A 103 0.94 -6.88 -7.47
C LEU A 103 -0.39 -6.12 -7.46
N ALA A 104 -0.41 -4.89 -7.96
CA ALA A 104 -1.56 -4.00 -7.94
C ALA A 104 -2.46 -4.10 -9.19
N ALA A 105 -2.04 -4.83 -10.23
CA ALA A 105 -2.84 -5.04 -11.44
C ALA A 105 -4.28 -5.53 -11.16
N PRO A 106 -4.54 -6.50 -10.26
CA PRO A 106 -5.90 -6.97 -9.98
C PRO A 106 -6.67 -6.06 -8.99
N LEU A 107 -6.01 -5.09 -8.35
CA LEU A 107 -6.66 -4.19 -7.41
C LEU A 107 -7.56 -3.21 -8.16
N SER A 108 -8.75 -2.99 -7.60
CA SER A 108 -9.65 -1.90 -7.94
C SER A 108 -9.04 -0.54 -7.63
N VAL A 109 -9.63 0.52 -8.19
CA VAL A 109 -9.23 1.90 -7.91
C VAL A 109 -9.33 2.21 -6.41
N SER A 110 -10.40 1.75 -5.74
CA SER A 110 -10.60 1.90 -4.30
C SER A 110 -9.49 1.24 -3.48
N GLU A 111 -9.06 0.03 -3.85
CA GLU A 111 -7.98 -0.67 -3.17
C GLU A 111 -6.62 0.01 -3.37
N ARG A 112 -6.33 0.47 -4.58
CA ARG A 112 -5.11 1.26 -4.86
C ARG A 112 -5.10 2.56 -4.07
N LEU A 113 -6.25 3.23 -3.98
CA LEU A 113 -6.40 4.47 -3.23
C LEU A 113 -6.24 4.24 -1.72
N LEU A 114 -6.87 3.21 -1.16
CA LEU A 114 -6.68 2.84 0.25
C LEU A 114 -5.22 2.54 0.57
N MET A 115 -4.54 1.79 -0.30
CA MET A 115 -3.11 1.48 -0.16
C MET A 115 -2.25 2.75 -0.16
N LEU A 116 -2.54 3.71 -1.05
CA LEU A 116 -1.85 5.00 -1.07
C LEU A 116 -2.15 5.85 0.17
N SER A 117 -3.39 5.86 0.64
CA SER A 117 -3.77 6.56 1.87
C SER A 117 -2.99 6.04 3.08
N LEU A 118 -2.83 4.73 3.19
CA LEU A 118 -1.99 4.12 4.24
C LEU A 118 -0.51 4.49 4.11
N GLY A 119 -0.03 4.64 2.87
CA GLY A 119 1.31 5.17 2.60
C GLY A 119 1.49 6.59 3.09
N TYR A 120 0.52 7.48 2.83
CA TYR A 120 0.54 8.86 3.33
C TYR A 120 0.38 8.93 4.86
N GLU A 121 -0.49 8.10 5.45
CA GLU A 121 -0.64 8.00 6.91
C GLU A 121 0.67 7.58 7.58
N THR A 122 1.39 6.62 6.99
CA THR A 122 2.69 6.17 7.50
C THR A 122 3.76 7.24 7.33
N ALA A 123 3.81 7.90 6.17
CA ALA A 123 4.76 8.99 5.93
C ALA A 123 4.51 10.18 6.84
N ALA A 124 3.25 10.47 7.18
CA ALA A 124 2.86 11.55 8.07
C ALA A 124 2.94 11.20 9.57
N ALA A 125 3.50 10.04 9.94
CA ALA A 125 3.44 9.53 11.30
C ALA A 125 4.16 10.43 12.33
N ASP A 126 5.20 11.16 11.91
CA ASP A 126 5.92 12.13 12.73
C ASP A 126 5.34 13.57 12.64
N GLY A 127 4.27 13.74 11.85
CA GLY A 127 3.56 15.01 11.65
C GLY A 127 3.97 15.79 10.41
N GLU A 128 4.98 15.35 9.65
CA GLU A 128 5.36 15.91 8.36
C GLU A 128 5.46 14.79 7.31
N VAL A 129 5.45 15.11 6.03
CA VAL A 129 5.74 14.12 4.96
C VAL A 129 6.97 14.62 4.23
N ASP A 130 8.08 13.86 4.25
CA ASP A 130 9.30 14.30 3.58
C ASP A 130 9.08 14.39 2.05
N MET A 131 9.80 15.31 1.43
CA MET A 131 9.72 15.52 -0.01
C MET A 131 9.98 14.23 -0.81
N ARG A 132 10.88 13.36 -0.35
CA ARG A 132 11.20 12.09 -1.04
C ARG A 132 10.09 11.08 -0.92
N GLU A 133 9.47 10.96 0.25
CA GLU A 133 8.34 10.05 0.47
C GLU A 133 7.13 10.48 -0.35
N ARG A 134 6.84 11.79 -0.36
CA ARG A 134 5.80 12.36 -1.22
C ARG A 134 6.07 12.05 -2.69
N LEU A 135 7.29 12.30 -3.18
CA LEU A 135 7.65 12.00 -4.58
C LEU A 135 7.56 10.51 -4.89
N TYR A 136 7.90 9.65 -3.94
CA TYR A 136 7.76 8.20 -4.06
C TYR A 136 6.28 7.80 -4.18
N LEU A 137 5.41 8.28 -3.30
CA LEU A 137 3.97 8.00 -3.32
C LEU A 137 3.29 8.55 -4.58
N GLN A 138 3.65 9.76 -5.02
CA GLN A 138 3.19 10.33 -6.30
C GLN A 138 3.62 9.48 -7.50
N ALA A 139 4.87 9.02 -7.53
CA ALA A 139 5.38 8.17 -8.60
C ALA A 139 4.63 6.83 -8.67
N ILE A 140 4.32 6.25 -7.51
CA ILE A 140 3.48 5.05 -7.41
C ILE A 140 2.08 5.33 -7.90
N ALA A 141 1.42 6.37 -7.41
CA ALA A 141 0.07 6.73 -7.79
C ALA A 141 -0.08 6.87 -9.31
N HIS A 142 0.84 7.61 -9.94
CA HIS A 142 0.89 7.76 -11.40
C HIS A 142 1.05 6.40 -12.10
N ARG A 143 1.91 5.52 -11.56
CA ARG A 143 2.13 4.19 -12.13
C ARG A 143 0.91 3.28 -12.01
N LEU A 144 0.13 3.45 -10.96
CA LEU A 144 -1.11 2.72 -10.70
C LEU A 144 -2.34 3.36 -11.36
N GLU A 145 -2.11 4.41 -12.16
CA GLU A 145 -3.14 5.16 -12.89
C GLU A 145 -4.20 5.77 -11.96
N VAL A 146 -3.79 6.13 -10.74
CA VAL A 146 -4.63 6.88 -9.81
C VAL A 146 -4.66 8.34 -10.27
N PRO A 147 -5.85 8.95 -10.44
CA PRO A 147 -5.96 10.33 -10.88
C PRO A 147 -5.21 11.30 -9.97
N VAL A 148 -4.52 12.28 -10.57
CA VAL A 148 -3.68 13.25 -9.84
C VAL A 148 -4.48 14.03 -8.80
N HIS A 149 -5.72 14.43 -9.12
CA HIS A 149 -6.58 15.16 -8.21
C HIS A 149 -7.00 14.35 -6.97
N HIS A 150 -7.03 13.01 -7.06
CA HIS A 150 -7.23 12.15 -5.88
C HIS A 150 -6.01 12.18 -4.95
N ILE A 151 -4.81 12.28 -5.52
CA ILE A 151 -3.56 12.35 -4.74
C ILE A 151 -3.43 13.70 -4.05
N GLU A 152 -3.80 14.79 -4.72
CA GLU A 152 -3.82 16.13 -4.13
C GLU A 152 -4.75 16.20 -2.91
N VAL A 153 -5.90 15.51 -2.93
CA VAL A 153 -6.80 15.38 -1.77
C VAL A 153 -6.14 14.62 -0.62
N LEU A 154 -5.49 13.50 -0.90
CA LEU A 154 -4.78 12.72 0.14
C LEU A 154 -3.65 13.54 0.78
N GLU A 155 -2.83 14.19 -0.05
CA GLU A 155 -1.74 15.05 0.43
C GLU A 155 -2.28 16.19 1.29
N ALA A 156 -3.36 16.86 0.86
CA ALA A 156 -3.96 17.93 1.63
C ALA A 156 -4.43 17.43 3.00
N GLY A 157 -5.14 16.30 3.05
CA GLY A 157 -5.63 15.73 4.31
C GLY A 157 -4.53 15.35 5.29
N PHE A 158 -3.49 14.64 4.83
CA PHE A 158 -2.40 14.15 5.69
C PHE A 158 -1.34 15.21 6.02
N VAL A 159 -1.21 16.27 5.22
CA VAL A 159 -0.28 17.40 5.47
C VAL A 159 -1.03 18.62 6.04
N HIS A 160 -2.25 18.42 6.58
CA HIS A 160 -3.07 19.46 7.22
C HIS A 160 -3.32 20.73 6.38
N HIS A 161 -3.46 20.58 5.07
CA HIS A 161 -3.94 21.63 4.17
C HIS A 161 -5.42 21.39 3.85
N ASP A 162 -6.19 22.47 3.68
CA ASP A 162 -7.61 22.35 3.32
C ASP A 162 -7.75 21.75 1.91
N PRO A 163 -8.35 20.55 1.75
CA PRO A 163 -8.56 19.95 0.43
C PRO A 163 -9.56 20.82 -0.34
N SER A 164 -9.01 21.78 -1.08
CA SER A 164 -9.75 22.94 -1.61
C SER A 164 -10.66 22.60 -2.80
N ASP A 165 -10.67 21.35 -3.26
CA ASP A 165 -11.54 20.86 -4.34
C ASP A 165 -12.64 19.95 -3.78
N SER A 166 -13.85 20.51 -3.70
CA SER A 166 -15.03 19.80 -3.20
C SER A 166 -15.49 18.65 -4.12
N GLU A 167 -15.14 18.63 -5.41
CA GLU A 167 -15.54 17.53 -6.30
C GLU A 167 -14.59 16.35 -6.15
N ALA A 168 -13.27 16.61 -6.24
CA ALA A 168 -12.24 15.60 -6.02
C ALA A 168 -12.35 14.96 -4.62
N LEU A 169 -12.66 15.75 -3.60
CA LEU A 169 -12.86 15.25 -2.24
C LEU A 169 -14.03 14.27 -2.15
N GLU A 170 -15.18 14.58 -2.78
CA GLU A 170 -16.34 13.70 -2.77
C GLU A 170 -16.10 12.41 -3.57
N GLU A 171 -15.34 12.47 -4.66
CA GLU A 171 -14.90 11.26 -5.38
C GLU A 171 -14.02 10.36 -4.50
N VAL A 172 -13.02 10.94 -3.83
CA VAL A 172 -12.14 10.20 -2.92
C VAL A 172 -12.95 9.58 -1.78
N LYS A 173 -13.91 10.32 -1.20
CA LYS A 173 -14.80 9.78 -0.17
C LYS A 173 -15.62 8.60 -0.66
N ALA A 174 -16.17 8.68 -1.88
CA ALA A 174 -16.92 7.59 -2.48
C ALA A 174 -16.04 6.36 -2.72
N LEU A 175 -14.81 6.56 -3.20
CA LEU A 175 -13.83 5.49 -3.44
C LEU A 175 -13.28 4.86 -2.17
N LEU A 176 -13.25 5.61 -1.06
CA LEU A 176 -12.87 5.15 0.28
C LEU A 176 -14.08 4.77 1.14
N ASN A 177 -15.25 4.56 0.55
CA ASN A 177 -16.41 4.10 1.30
C ASN A 177 -16.09 2.74 1.97
N PRO A 178 -16.22 2.61 3.31
CA PRO A 178 -15.81 1.41 4.03
C PRO A 178 -16.48 0.11 3.54
N SER A 179 -17.70 0.20 3.00
CA SER A 179 -18.42 -0.97 2.45
C SER A 179 -17.71 -1.63 1.26
N LEU A 180 -16.85 -0.89 0.54
CA LEU A 180 -16.08 -1.42 -0.59
C LEU A 180 -14.98 -2.40 -0.16
N PHE A 181 -14.60 -2.40 1.13
CA PHE A 181 -13.48 -3.18 1.65
C PHE A 181 -13.90 -4.37 2.52
N GLU A 182 -15.21 -4.62 2.69
CA GLU A 182 -15.73 -5.72 3.52
C GLU A 182 -15.24 -7.09 3.05
N SER A 183 -14.99 -7.24 1.75
CA SER A 183 -14.49 -8.49 1.15
C SER A 183 -12.99 -8.71 1.33
N LEU A 184 -12.22 -7.67 1.66
CA LEU A 184 -10.77 -7.75 1.87
C LEU A 184 -10.45 -8.16 3.30
N ASP A 185 -10.82 -7.30 4.25
CA ASP A 185 -10.63 -7.50 5.69
C ASP A 185 -11.35 -6.39 6.48
N ILE A 186 -11.80 -6.68 7.70
CA ILE A 186 -12.37 -5.69 8.63
C ILE A 186 -11.36 -4.58 8.98
N VAL A 187 -10.07 -4.89 8.96
CA VAL A 187 -8.98 -3.93 9.16
C VAL A 187 -8.99 -2.88 8.04
N CYS A 188 -9.20 -3.28 6.78
CA CYS A 188 -9.34 -2.33 5.65
C CYS A 188 -10.55 -1.40 5.86
N VAL A 189 -11.68 -1.94 6.32
CA VAL A 189 -12.89 -1.16 6.63
C VAL A 189 -12.61 -0.10 7.71
N ASN A 190 -11.84 -0.47 8.74
CA ASN A 190 -11.48 0.45 9.82
C ASN A 190 -10.51 1.54 9.35
N PHE A 191 -9.52 1.19 8.52
CA PHE A 191 -8.61 2.18 7.95
C PHE A 191 -9.33 3.13 7.00
N ALA A 192 -10.22 2.65 6.15
CA ALA A 192 -11.04 3.51 5.30
C ALA A 192 -11.81 4.55 6.12
N LYS A 193 -12.39 4.16 7.27
CA LYS A 193 -13.03 5.11 8.21
C LYS A 193 -12.04 6.12 8.80
N SER A 194 -10.85 5.67 9.19
CA SER A 194 -9.80 6.53 9.74
C SER A 194 -9.39 7.60 8.72
N VAL A 195 -9.11 7.19 7.47
CA VAL A 195 -8.75 8.10 6.38
C VAL A 195 -9.88 9.10 6.12
N LEU A 196 -11.14 8.65 6.06
CA LEU A 196 -12.28 9.56 5.87
C LEU A 196 -12.39 10.63 6.98
N ALA A 197 -12.07 10.28 8.23
CA ALA A 197 -12.06 11.23 9.33
C ALA A 197 -10.94 12.27 9.19
N VAL A 198 -9.79 11.89 8.61
CA VAL A 198 -8.70 12.82 8.29
C VAL A 198 -9.08 13.77 7.15
N LEU A 199 -9.75 13.26 6.11
CA LEU A 199 -10.14 14.04 4.93
C LEU A 199 -11.34 14.97 5.18
N SER A 200 -12.06 14.79 6.29
CA SER A 200 -13.21 15.63 6.67
C SER A 200 -13.31 15.72 8.19
N PRO A 201 -12.40 16.47 8.82
CA PRO A 201 -12.47 16.71 10.25
C PRO A 201 -13.73 17.53 10.57
N GLU A 202 -14.55 17.03 11.51
CA GLU A 202 -15.77 17.70 11.98
C GLU A 202 -15.49 19.03 12.70
#